data_AF-A0A2V8HJ44-F1
#
_entry.id   AF-A0A2V8HJ44-F1
#
_cell.length_a   1.000
_cell.length_b   1.000
_cell.length_c   1.000
_cell.angle_alpha   90.00
_cell.angle_beta   90.00
_cell.angle_gamma   90.00
#
_symmetry.space_group_name_H-M   'P 1'
#
loop_
_entity.id
_entity.type
_entity.pdbx_description
1 polymer ?
#
loop_
_entity_poly.entity_id
_entity_poly.type
_entity_poly.pdbx_seq_one_letter_code
_entity_poly.pdbx_strand_id
1 'polypeptide(L)' 'MKTRFRAALAFAAVCAGVSLAYAANPTFWQVSNQVEFAKGDVENLSIDSYGRLTLGPTTTPVYDASAPFL' A
#
# COMPACT_ATOMS: atom_id res chain seq x y z
N MET A 1 -2.73 2.50 44.53
CA MET A 1 -3.23 3.15 43.29
C MET A 1 -2.17 3.21 42.19
N LYS A 2 -0.95 3.71 42.46
CA LYS A 2 0.17 3.80 41.49
C LYS A 2 0.55 2.48 40.80
N THR A 3 0.52 1.35 41.52
CA THR A 3 0.87 0.02 40.99
C THR A 3 -0.13 -0.51 39.98
N ARG A 4 -1.43 -0.27 40.22
CA ARG A 4 -2.52 -0.65 39.30
C ARG A 4 -2.49 0.19 38.03
N PHE A 5 -2.16 1.47 38.17
CA PHE A 5 -2.01 2.40 37.05
C PHE A 5 -0.81 2.03 36.15
N ARG A 6 0.32 1.66 36.76
CA ARG A 6 1.50 1.14 36.02
C ARG A 6 1.19 -0.15 35.27
N ALA A 7 0.44 -1.07 35.88
CA ALA A 7 0.03 -2.31 35.23
C ALA A 7 -0.90 -2.05 34.03
N ALA A 8 -1.87 -1.15 34.19
CA ALA A 8 -2.76 -0.76 33.09
C ALA A 8 -2.01 -0.10 31.93
N LEU A 9 -1.03 0.76 32.23
CA LEU A 9 -0.20 1.41 31.21
C LEU A 9 0.68 0.40 30.46
N ALA A 10 1.31 -0.53 31.18
CA ALA A 10 2.11 -1.60 30.58
C ALA A 10 1.26 -2.49 29.66
N PHE A 11 0.05 -2.85 30.11
CA PHE A 11 -0.89 -3.63 29.30
C PHE A 11 -1.31 -2.89 28.02
N ALA A 12 -1.66 -1.61 28.12
CA ALA A 12 -2.01 -0.79 26.97
C ALA A 12 -0.86 -0.67 25.95
N ALA A 13 0.38 -0.52 26.44
CA ALA A 13 1.57 -0.46 25.59
C ALA A 13 1.81 -1.78 24.84
N VAL A 14 1.61 -2.94 25.49
CA VAL A 14 1.72 -4.26 24.85
C VAL A 14 0.65 -4.42 23.77
N CYS A 15 -0.61 -4.08 24.06
CA CYS A 15 -1.69 -4.17 23.07
C CYS A 15 -1.41 -3.29 21.84
N ALA A 16 -0.94 -2.04 22.05
CA ALA A 16 -0.59 -1.14 20.96
C ALA A 16 0.58 -1.68 20.12
N GLY A 17 1.60 -2.26 20.77
CA GLY A 17 2.74 -2.88 20.08
C GLY A 17 2.33 -4.07 19.20
N VAL A 18 1.42 -4.93 19.68
CA VAL A 18 0.90 -6.07 18.89
C VAL A 18 0.13 -5.57 17.67
N SER A 19 -0.71 -4.55 17.81
CA SER A 19 -1.47 -3.99 16.69
C SER A 19 -0.58 -3.39 15.60
N LEU A 20 0.54 -2.76 15.98
CA LEU A 20 1.53 -2.25 15.02
C LEU A 20 2.36 -3.35 14.36
N ALA A 21 2.53 -4.49 15.04
CA ALA A 21 3.23 -5.66 14.50
C ALA A 21 2.35 -6.54 13.59
N TYR A 22 1.02 -6.35 13.61
CA TYR A 22 0.10 -6.90 12.62
C TYR A 22 0.27 -6.15 11.29
N ALA A 23 1.37 -6.47 10.58
CA ALA A 23 1.49 -6.12 9.18
C ALA A 23 0.37 -6.81 8.39
N ALA A 24 -0.22 -6.10 7.43
CA ALA A 24 -1.18 -6.67 6.50
C ALA A 24 -0.56 -7.93 5.87
N ASN A 25 -1.22 -9.07 6.05
CA ASN A 25 -0.76 -10.33 5.48
C ASN A 25 -0.77 -10.16 3.95
N PRO A 26 0.33 -10.47 3.21
CA PRO A 26 0.35 -10.32 1.77
C PRO A 26 -0.80 -11.10 1.13
N THR A 27 -1.71 -10.38 0.49
CA THR A 27 -2.77 -10.98 -0.32
C THR A 27 -2.23 -11.20 -1.73
N PHE A 28 -2.07 -12.47 -2.09
CA PHE A 28 -1.69 -12.83 -3.46
C PHE A 28 -2.95 -12.92 -4.31
N TRP A 29 -3.02 -12.08 -5.33
CA TRP A 29 -4.05 -12.13 -6.35
C TRP A 29 -3.43 -12.75 -7.61
N GLN A 30 -4.13 -13.71 -8.21
CA GLN A 30 -3.70 -14.36 -9.43
C GLN A 30 -4.60 -13.87 -10.57
N VAL A 31 -4.01 -13.17 -11.55
CA VAL A 31 -4.72 -12.84 -12.80
C VAL A 31 -4.28 -13.82 -13.86
N SER A 32 -5.23 -14.63 -14.31
CA SER A 32 -4.97 -15.75 -15.22
C SER A 32 -5.13 -15.37 -16.68
N ASN A 33 -5.66 -14.17 -16.98
CA ASN A 33 -5.88 -13.73 -18.35
C ASN A 33 -5.47 -12.26 -18.59
N GLN A 34 -4.89 -12.01 -19.76
CA GLN A 34 -4.34 -10.70 -20.15
C GLN A 34 -5.43 -9.61 -20.23
N VAL A 35 -6.67 -9.99 -20.56
CA VAL A 35 -7.80 -9.06 -20.69
C VAL A 35 -8.23 -8.52 -19.34
N GLU A 36 -8.20 -9.32 -18.29
CA GLU A 36 -8.48 -8.95 -16.90
C GLU A 36 -7.34 -8.16 -16.29
N PHE A 37 -6.09 -8.44 -16.68
CA PHE A 37 -4.94 -7.64 -16.29
C PHE A 37 -5.05 -6.21 -16.84
N ALA A 38 -5.57 -6.06 -18.06
CA ALA A 38 -5.81 -4.76 -18.69
C ALA A 38 -7.06 -4.02 -18.18
N LYS A 39 -7.79 -4.57 -17.20
CA LYS A 39 -8.95 -3.87 -16.60
C LYS A 39 -8.47 -2.90 -15.53
N GLY A 40 -8.87 -1.65 -15.68
CA GLY A 40 -8.57 -0.56 -14.74
C GLY A 40 -7.47 0.36 -15.23
N ASP A 41 -7.44 1.57 -14.68
CA ASP A 41 -6.39 2.54 -14.96
C ASP A 41 -5.23 2.30 -14.00
N VAL A 42 -4.06 2.05 -14.55
CA VAL A 42 -2.84 1.82 -13.78
C VAL A 42 -1.89 2.98 -14.02
N GLU A 43 -1.76 3.84 -13.03
CA GLU A 43 -0.78 4.92 -13.02
C GLU A 43 0.45 4.48 -12.22
N ASN A 44 1.63 4.87 -12.71
CA ASN A 44 2.91 4.68 -12.03
C ASN A 44 3.20 3.23 -11.62
N LEU A 45 2.95 2.26 -12.50
CA LEU A 45 3.33 0.86 -12.33
C LEU A 45 4.18 0.41 -13.52
N SER A 46 5.21 -0.38 -13.26
CA SER A 46 5.97 -1.09 -14.31
C SER A 46 5.98 -2.59 -14.06
N ILE A 47 6.04 -3.36 -15.15
CA ILE A 47 6.19 -4.82 -15.13
C ILE A 47 7.45 -5.21 -15.87
N ASP A 48 8.32 -5.99 -15.23
CA ASP A 48 9.52 -6.52 -15.87
C ASP A 48 9.24 -7.78 -16.71
N SER A 49 10.26 -8.26 -17.43
CA SER A 49 10.16 -9.47 -18.25
C SER A 49 9.87 -10.76 -17.46
N TYR A 50 9.97 -10.72 -16.13
CA TYR A 50 9.69 -11.84 -15.24
C TYR A 50 8.30 -11.73 -14.58
N GLY A 51 7.50 -10.72 -14.94
CA GLY A 51 6.15 -10.51 -14.41
C GLY A 51 6.13 -9.89 -13.02
N ARG A 52 7.22 -9.24 -12.59
CA ARG A 52 7.27 -8.56 -11.29
C ARG A 52 6.71 -7.15 -11.40
N LEU A 53 5.90 -6.78 -10.41
CA LEU A 53 5.32 -5.45 -10.28
C LEU A 53 6.26 -4.52 -9.51
N THR A 54 6.53 -3.34 -10.05
CA THR A 54 7.21 -2.26 -9.33
C THR A 54 6.34 -1.02 -9.32
N LEU A 55 6.08 -0.49 -8.12
CA LEU A 55 5.38 0.77 -7.93
C LEU A 55 6.35 1.92 -8.16
N GLY A 56 6.00 2.80 -9.09
CA GLY A 56 6.60 4.11 -9.24
C GLY A 56 6.17 5.06 -8.11
N PRO A 57 6.91 6.16 -7.91
CA PRO A 57 6.55 7.17 -6.92
C PRO A 57 5.16 7.75 -7.23
N THR A 58 4.37 8.10 -6.21
CA THR A 58 3.10 8.82 -6.42
C THR A 58 3.38 10.15 -7.11
N THR A 59 2.81 10.36 -8.30
CA THR A 59 2.89 11.64 -9.00
C THR A 59 1.60 12.41 -8.82
N THR A 60 1.71 13.70 -8.57
CA THR A 60 0.56 14.61 -8.59
C THR A 60 0.59 15.37 -9.91
N PRO A 61 -0.45 15.29 -10.77
CA PRO A 61 -0.50 16.10 -11.98
C PRO A 61 -0.54 17.59 -11.58
N VAL A 62 0.45 18.35 -12.06
CA VAL A 62 0.60 19.78 -11.72
C VAL A 62 -0.23 20.66 -12.67
N TYR A 63 -0.31 20.27 -13.94
CA TYR A 63 -1.06 20.99 -14.96
C TYR A 63 -1.39 20.03 -16.11
N ASP A 64 -2.64 20.05 -16.56
CA ASP A 64 -3.07 19.35 -17.77
C ASP A 64 -3.34 20.40 -18.85
N ALA A 65 -2.51 20.40 -19.90
CA ALA A 65 -2.61 21.37 -20.97
C ALA A 65 -3.78 21.00 -21.89
N SER A 66 -4.83 21.83 -21.89
CA SER A 66 -6.03 21.62 -22.71
C SER A 66 -5.82 21.79 -24.22
N ALA A 67 -4.59 22.09 -24.66
CA ALA A 67 -4.21 22.21 -26.05
C ALA A 67 -2.84 21.56 -26.30
N PRO A 68 -2.62 20.94 -27.48
CA PRO A 68 -1.30 20.42 -27.86
C PRO A 68 -0.26 21.54 -27.87
N PHE A 69 0.90 21.30 -27.27
CA PHE A 69 2.07 22.16 -27.43
C PHE A 69 3.11 21.46 -28.33
N LEU A 70 3.88 22.25 -29.08
CA LEU A 70 4.99 21.78 -29.93
C LEU A 70 6.30 21.75 -29.14
#